data_AF-A0A841HLG1-F1
#
_entry.id   AF-A0A841HLG1-F1
#
_cell.length_a   1.000
_cell.length_b   1.000
_cell.length_c   1.000
_cell.angle_alpha   90.00
_cell.angle_beta   90.00
_cell.angle_gamma   90.00
#
_symmetry.space_group_name_H-M   'P 1'
#
loop_
_entity.id
_entity.type
_entity.pdbx_description
1 polymer ?
#
loop_
_entity_poly.entity_id
_entity_poly.type
_entity_poly.pdbx_seq_one_letter_code
_entity_poly.pdbx_strand_id
1 'polypeptide(L)'
;MKTSLTTAVAVLSLAFGFAAQADCAFPKAPDAIPDGKTASEAEMVSAMNAFKAYNEEVTAFGNCLDDEVNAKAGSAQMMQLKTMKTKKLNAAVEELQAKAKLFNEQVRIFKARG
;
A
#
# COMPACT_ATOMS: atom_id res chain seq x y z
N MET A 1 6.15 61.61 6.24
CA MET A 1 6.40 61.36 7.68
C MET A 1 5.15 60.69 8.25
N LYS A 2 5.35 59.60 9.00
CA LYS A 2 4.40 58.87 9.88
C LYS A 2 3.57 57.77 9.17
N THR A 3 3.98 56.49 9.22
CA THR A 3 3.70 55.46 10.28
C THR A 3 2.20 55.27 10.48
N SER A 4 1.55 54.10 10.46
CA SER A 4 1.88 52.67 10.47
C SER A 4 0.59 51.94 10.09
N LEU A 5 0.61 50.62 9.83
CA LEU A 5 -0.12 49.60 10.60
C LEU A 5 -0.13 48.27 9.82
N THR A 6 0.86 47.44 10.06
CA THR A 6 0.90 46.04 9.63
C THR A 6 -0.03 45.22 10.52
N THR A 7 -1.21 44.86 10.02
CA THR A 7 -2.11 43.92 10.71
C THR A 7 -1.73 42.50 10.31
N ALA A 8 -0.94 41.83 11.15
CA ALA A 8 -0.66 40.40 11.00
C ALA A 8 -1.89 39.61 11.49
N VAL A 9 -2.69 39.08 10.55
CA VAL A 9 -3.76 38.14 10.85
C VAL A 9 -3.13 36.74 10.92
N ALA A 10 -2.92 36.24 12.13
CA ALA A 10 -2.54 34.85 12.36
C ALA A 10 -3.80 33.96 12.19
N VAL A 11 -3.95 33.37 11.01
CA VAL A 11 -4.95 32.31 10.79
C VAL A 11 -4.38 31.02 11.39
N LEU A 12 -4.81 30.71 12.60
CA LEU A 12 -4.55 29.42 13.24
C LEU A 12 -5.50 28.39 12.63
N SER A 13 -5.09 27.81 11.50
CA SER A 13 -5.80 26.68 10.88
C SER A 13 -5.63 25.46 11.77
N LEU A 14 -6.66 25.17 12.58
CA LEU A 14 -6.82 23.90 13.28
C LEU A 14 -6.94 22.79 12.22
N ALA A 15 -5.81 22.14 11.92
CA ALA A 15 -5.80 20.89 11.19
C ALA A 15 -6.37 19.81 12.12
N PHE A 16 -7.69 19.69 12.16
CA PHE A 16 -8.34 18.46 12.61
C PHE A 16 -8.01 17.38 11.58
N GLY A 17 -6.96 16.62 11.85
CA GLY A 17 -6.78 15.32 11.23
C GLY A 17 -7.97 14.47 11.64
N PHE A 18 -8.95 14.35 10.74
CA PHE A 18 -9.91 13.26 10.81
C PHE A 18 -9.08 11.98 10.68
N ALA A 19 -8.77 11.35 11.82
CA ALA A 19 -8.47 9.93 11.83
C ALA A 19 -9.77 9.23 11.44
N ALA A 20 -10.03 9.18 10.13
CA ALA A 20 -10.99 8.24 9.59
C ALA A 20 -10.55 6.87 10.11
N GLN A 21 -11.37 6.23 10.93
CA GLN A 21 -11.26 4.80 11.18
C GLN A 21 -11.60 4.11 9.86
N ALA A 22 -10.65 4.15 8.93
CA ALA A 22 -10.64 3.32 7.76
C ALA A 22 -10.25 1.93 8.27
N ASP A 23 -11.19 0.99 8.21
CA ASP A 23 -10.88 -0.45 8.24
C ASP A 23 -9.68 -0.68 7.31
N CYS A 24 -8.65 -1.41 7.75
CA CYS A 24 -7.46 -1.61 6.91
C CYS A 24 -7.85 -2.23 5.57
N ALA A 25 -7.71 -1.45 4.49
CA ALA A 25 -8.15 -1.86 3.16
C ALA A 25 -7.23 -2.97 2.64
N PHE A 26 -7.82 -4.12 2.27
CA PHE A 26 -7.06 -5.21 1.69
C PHE A 26 -6.52 -4.78 0.32
N PRO A 27 -5.20 -4.91 0.08
CA PRO A 27 -4.56 -4.40 -1.13
C PRO A 27 -5.02 -5.20 -2.36
N LYS A 28 -5.13 -4.53 -3.52
CA LYS A 28 -5.64 -5.16 -4.74
C LYS A 28 -4.49 -5.50 -5.68
N ALA A 29 -4.34 -6.78 -6.03
CA ALA A 29 -3.35 -7.20 -7.01
C ALA A 29 -3.57 -6.54 -8.38
N PRO A 30 -2.49 -6.31 -9.17
CA PRO A 30 -2.61 -5.82 -10.54
C PRO A 30 -3.54 -6.71 -11.39
N ASP A 31 -4.44 -6.08 -12.15
CA ASP A 31 -5.51 -6.76 -12.89
C ASP A 31 -4.98 -7.68 -14.00
N ALA A 32 -3.82 -7.35 -14.58
CA ALA A 32 -3.22 -8.11 -15.67
C ALA A 32 -1.70 -8.27 -15.50
N ILE A 33 -1.21 -9.43 -15.93
CA ILE A 33 0.21 -9.71 -16.12
C ILE A 33 0.44 -9.82 -17.63
N PRO A 34 1.23 -8.93 -18.25
CA PRO A 34 1.48 -8.98 -19.69
C PRO A 34 2.24 -10.25 -20.10
N ASP A 35 1.93 -10.79 -21.28
CA ASP A 35 2.64 -11.96 -21.84
C ASP A 35 4.02 -11.55 -22.37
N GLY A 36 5.08 -12.08 -21.78
CA GLY A 36 6.45 -11.74 -22.16
C GLY A 36 6.79 -12.03 -23.63
N LYS A 37 6.08 -12.96 -24.28
CA LYS A 37 6.31 -13.30 -25.70
C LYS A 37 5.88 -12.20 -26.66
N THR A 38 4.84 -11.44 -26.29
CA THR A 38 4.16 -10.50 -27.20
C THR A 38 4.14 -9.07 -26.70
N ALA A 39 4.22 -8.85 -25.39
CA ALA A 39 4.20 -7.54 -24.78
C ALA A 39 5.33 -6.64 -25.30
N SER A 40 5.04 -5.35 -25.34
CA SER A 40 6.02 -4.28 -25.53
C SER A 40 6.81 -4.01 -24.25
N GLU A 41 7.97 -3.36 -24.39
CA GLU A 41 8.76 -2.92 -23.23
C GLU A 41 7.96 -1.98 -22.31
N ALA A 42 7.18 -1.07 -22.91
CA ALA A 42 6.34 -0.14 -22.16
C ALA A 42 5.29 -0.86 -21.30
N GLU A 43 4.65 -1.90 -21.82
CA GLU A 43 3.70 -2.72 -21.05
C GLU A 43 4.39 -3.47 -19.90
N MET A 44 5.57 -4.04 -20.14
CA MET A 44 6.35 -4.74 -19.11
C MET A 44 6.80 -3.79 -17.99
N VAL A 45 7.24 -2.57 -18.33
CA VAL A 45 7.63 -1.54 -17.36
C VAL A 45 6.42 -1.04 -16.58
N SER A 46 5.28 -0.82 -17.24
CA SER A 46 4.04 -0.44 -16.58
C SER A 46 3.60 -1.51 -15.56
N ALA A 47 3.64 -2.78 -15.94
CA ALA A 47 3.35 -3.89 -15.03
C ALA A 47 4.33 -3.96 -13.86
N MET A 48 5.63 -3.75 -14.09
CA MET A 48 6.63 -3.67 -13.01
C MET A 48 6.27 -2.58 -11.99
N ASN A 49 5.89 -1.40 -12.46
CA ASN A 49 5.53 -0.29 -11.57
C ASN A 49 4.25 -0.60 -10.79
N ALA A 50 3.26 -1.25 -11.42
CA ALA A 50 2.06 -1.71 -10.73
C ALA A 50 2.37 -2.75 -9.64
N PHE A 51 3.29 -3.69 -9.88
CA PHE A 51 3.73 -4.65 -8.87
C PHE A 51 4.50 -4.00 -7.71
N LYS A 52 5.29 -2.94 -7.97
CA LYS A 52 5.95 -2.16 -6.92
C LYS A 52 4.92 -1.45 -6.05
N ALA A 53 3.96 -0.76 -6.66
CA ALA A 53 2.87 -0.10 -5.95
C ALA A 53 2.07 -1.12 -5.10
N TYR A 54 1.72 -2.27 -5.67
CA TYR A 54 1.02 -3.32 -4.92
C TYR A 54 1.83 -3.84 -3.72
N ASN A 55 3.15 -4.00 -3.85
CA ASN A 55 4.02 -4.36 -2.72
C ASN A 55 4.02 -3.28 -1.62
N GLU A 56 4.03 -2.00 -1.99
CA GLU A 56 3.93 -0.88 -1.05
C GLU A 56 2.55 -0.87 -0.34
N GLU A 57 1.46 -1.15 -1.06
CA GLU A 57 0.13 -1.29 -0.49
C GLU A 57 0.03 -2.45 0.50
N VAL A 58 0.62 -3.62 0.20
CA VAL A 58 0.70 -4.76 1.15
C VAL A 58 1.48 -4.39 2.41
N THR A 59 2.55 -3.60 2.26
CA THR A 59 3.35 -3.11 3.39
C THR A 59 2.53 -2.13 4.24
N ALA A 60 1.84 -1.18 3.60
CA ALA A 60 0.96 -0.22 4.26
C ALA A 60 -0.21 -0.92 4.98
N PHE A 61 -0.77 -1.96 4.38
CA PHE A 61 -1.79 -2.80 4.99
C PHE A 61 -1.29 -3.49 6.25
N GLY A 62 -0.07 -4.05 6.23
CA GLY A 62 0.58 -4.59 7.41
C GLY A 62 0.69 -3.56 8.54
N ASN A 63 1.23 -2.37 8.24
CA ASN A 63 1.37 -1.29 9.21
C ASN A 63 0.01 -0.85 9.80
N CYS A 64 -1.02 -0.77 8.96
CA CYS A 64 -2.38 -0.46 9.42
C CYS A 64 -2.90 -1.51 10.42
N LEU A 65 -2.71 -2.80 10.14
CA LEU A 65 -3.13 -3.88 11.05
C LEU A 65 -2.33 -3.84 12.36
N ASP A 66 -1.07 -3.41 12.33
CA ASP A 66 -0.25 -3.18 13.52
C ASP A 66 -0.86 -2.07 14.39
N ASP A 67 -1.28 -0.97 13.79
CA ASP A 67 -1.93 0.14 14.47
C ASP A 67 -3.28 -0.27 15.08
N GLU A 68 -4.09 -1.09 14.39
CA GLU A 68 -5.34 -1.65 14.95
C GLU A 68 -5.08 -2.50 16.21
N VAL A 69 -4.06 -3.36 16.17
CA VAL A 69 -3.68 -4.20 17.32
C VAL A 69 -3.16 -3.34 18.47
N ASN A 70 -2.33 -2.34 18.18
CA ASN A 70 -1.73 -1.45 19.16
C ASN A 70 -2.77 -0.55 19.83
N ALA A 71 -3.74 -0.04 19.07
CA ALA A 71 -4.86 0.75 19.59
C ALA A 71 -5.76 -0.04 20.58
N LYS A 72 -5.67 -1.38 20.55
CA LYS A 72 -6.41 -2.30 21.44
C LYS A 72 -5.49 -3.01 22.43
N ALA A 73 -4.28 -2.50 22.66
CA ALA A 73 -3.35 -3.06 23.62
C ALA A 73 -3.97 -3.15 25.02
N GLY A 74 -3.74 -4.27 25.71
CA GLY A 74 -4.31 -4.54 27.04
C GLY A 74 -5.80 -4.92 27.05
N SER A 75 -6.49 -4.88 25.90
CA SER A 75 -7.88 -5.36 25.82
C SER A 75 -7.97 -6.88 25.80
N ALA A 76 -9.10 -7.42 26.25
CA ALA A 76 -9.41 -8.86 26.15
C ALA A 76 -9.42 -9.37 24.69
N GLN A 77 -9.58 -8.48 23.72
CA GLN A 77 -9.66 -8.79 22.29
C GLN A 77 -8.28 -8.86 21.61
N MET A 78 -7.20 -8.48 22.31
CA MET A 78 -5.88 -8.32 21.71
C MET A 78 -5.33 -9.60 21.08
N MET A 79 -5.53 -10.76 21.71
CA MET A 79 -5.11 -12.05 21.14
C MET A 79 -5.87 -12.39 19.86
N GLN A 80 -7.19 -12.12 19.83
CA GLN A 80 -8.01 -12.32 18.64
C GLN A 80 -7.54 -11.41 17.50
N LEU A 81 -7.29 -10.13 17.79
CA LEU A 81 -6.83 -9.16 16.80
C LEU A 81 -5.46 -9.55 16.22
N LYS A 82 -4.53 -10.01 17.06
CA LYS A 82 -3.24 -10.54 16.57
C LYS A 82 -3.42 -11.73 15.63
N THR A 83 -4.28 -12.69 15.97
CA THR A 83 -4.57 -13.83 15.09
C THR A 83 -5.19 -13.37 13.76
N MET A 84 -6.13 -12.43 13.79
CA MET A 84 -6.74 -11.90 12.57
C MET A 84 -5.74 -11.11 11.72
N LYS A 85 -4.88 -10.29 12.34
CA LYS A 85 -3.76 -9.61 11.68
C LYS A 85 -2.88 -10.61 10.93
N THR A 86 -2.39 -11.66 11.62
CA THR A 86 -1.52 -12.66 10.99
C THR A 86 -2.21 -13.32 9.80
N LYS A 87 -3.48 -13.71 9.94
CA LYS A 87 -4.23 -14.33 8.84
C LYS A 87 -4.37 -13.39 7.64
N LYS A 88 -4.80 -12.14 7.88
CA LYS A 88 -5.01 -11.13 6.84
C LYS A 88 -3.69 -10.80 6.12
N LEU A 89 -2.63 -10.53 6.88
CA LEU A 89 -1.33 -10.18 6.30
C LEU A 89 -0.71 -11.35 5.54
N ASN A 90 -0.81 -12.57 6.05
CA ASN A 90 -0.32 -13.76 5.34
C ASN A 90 -1.06 -13.94 4.01
N ALA A 91 -2.38 -13.78 3.98
CA ALA A 91 -3.14 -13.88 2.74
C ALA A 91 -2.68 -12.84 1.69
N ALA A 92 -2.47 -11.58 2.11
CA ALA A 92 -1.98 -10.53 1.22
C ALA A 92 -0.56 -10.81 0.70
N VAL A 93 0.34 -11.29 1.58
CA VAL A 93 1.72 -11.66 1.21
C VAL A 93 1.75 -12.86 0.27
N GLU A 94 0.94 -13.90 0.53
CA GLU A 94 0.84 -15.09 -0.32
C GLU A 94 0.36 -14.74 -1.73
N GLU A 95 -0.68 -13.89 -1.84
CA GLU A 95 -1.16 -13.41 -3.13
C GLU A 95 -0.10 -12.58 -3.87
N LEU A 96 0.55 -11.64 -3.17
CA LEU A 96 1.66 -10.86 -3.73
C LEU A 96 2.77 -11.76 -4.27
N GLN A 97 3.21 -12.75 -3.49
CA GLN A 97 4.26 -13.68 -3.90
C GLN A 97 3.84 -14.51 -5.13
N ALA A 98 2.61 -15.02 -5.14
CA ALA A 98 2.09 -15.81 -6.26
C ALA A 98 2.04 -14.99 -7.55
N LYS A 99 1.50 -13.77 -7.50
CA LYS A 99 1.39 -12.88 -8.67
C LYS A 99 2.76 -12.36 -9.11
N ALA A 100 3.64 -11.99 -8.18
CA ALA A 100 4.99 -11.56 -8.49
C ALA A 100 5.82 -12.68 -9.13
N LYS A 101 5.65 -13.94 -8.70
CA LYS A 101 6.29 -15.10 -9.34
C LYS A 101 5.87 -15.23 -10.80
N LEU A 102 4.57 -15.09 -11.09
CA LEU A 102 4.05 -15.14 -12.46
C LEU A 102 4.61 -13.99 -13.31
N PHE A 103 4.62 -12.76 -12.78
CA PHE A 103 5.18 -11.62 -13.50
C PHE A 103 6.68 -11.78 -13.78
N ASN A 104 7.46 -12.24 -12.79
CA ASN A 104 8.88 -12.49 -12.98
C ASN A 104 9.16 -13.55 -14.06
N GLU A 105 8.27 -14.53 -14.22
CA GLU A 105 8.37 -15.49 -15.32
C GLU A 105 8.14 -14.81 -16.68
N GLN A 106 7.14 -13.94 -16.78
CA GLN A 106 6.91 -13.16 -18.01
C GLN A 106 8.09 -12.22 -18.31
N VAL A 107 8.74 -11.65 -17.30
CA VAL A 107 9.96 -10.85 -17.47
C VAL A 107 11.11 -11.70 -18.03
N ARG A 108 11.28 -12.96 -17.60
CA ARG A 108 12.30 -13.86 -18.18
C ARG A 108 12.00 -14.16 -19.64
N ILE A 109 10.76 -14.50 -19.96
CA ILE A 109 10.31 -14.78 -21.32
C ILE A 109 10.54 -13.56 -22.22
N PHE A 110 10.19 -12.36 -21.76
CA PHE A 110 10.42 -11.11 -22.49
C PHE A 110 11.91 -10.89 -22.79
N LYS A 111 12.77 -11.05 -21.77
CA LYS A 111 14.21 -10.86 -21.90
C LYS A 111 14.88 -11.87 -22.83
N ALA A 112 14.33 -13.08 -22.96
CA ALA A 112 14.88 -14.12 -23.84
C ALA A 112 14.60 -13.90 -25.35
N ARG A 113 13.86 -12.83 -25.72
CA ARG A 113 13.56 -12.49 -27.13
C ARG A 113 14.72 -11.80 -27.85
N GLY A 114 15.68 -11.26 -27.11
CA GLY A 114 16.89 -10.59 -27.62
C GLY A 114 18.14 -11.10 -26.90
#